data_AF-A0ABD5GVW6-F1
#
_entry.id   AF-A0ABD5GVW6-F1
#
_cell.length_a   1.000
_cell.length_b   1.000
_cell.length_c   1.000
_cell.angle_alpha   90.00
_cell.angle_beta   90.00
_cell.angle_gamma   90.00
#
_symmetry.space_group_name_H-M   'P 1'
#
loop_
_entity.id
_entity.type
_entity.pdbx_description
1 polymer ?
#
loop_
_entity_poly.entity_id
_entity_poly.type
_entity_poly.pdbx_seq_one_letter_code
_entity_poly.pdbx_strand_id
1 'polypeptide(L)' 'MKFDNDPLVQATYAPNATKSTVFAAGGKPESEINIPEINGTCINYTLRKDAETMSFYVAFDKNGNKKHFGYIS' A
#
# COMPACT_ATOMS: atom_id res chain seq x y z
N MET A 1 -10.93 -10.65 2.92
CA MET A 1 -11.67 -9.89 1.90
C MET A 1 -11.29 -10.36 0.49
N LYS A 2 -12.04 -9.98 -0.55
CA LYS A 2 -11.86 -10.46 -1.95
C LYS A 2 -10.44 -10.23 -2.52
N PHE A 3 -9.78 -9.20 -2.01
CA PHE A 3 -8.46 -8.73 -2.42
C PHE A 3 -7.32 -9.18 -1.49
N ASP A 4 -7.57 -9.99 -0.45
CA ASP A 4 -6.50 -10.38 0.49
C ASP A 4 -5.37 -11.13 -0.21
N ASN A 5 -5.68 -11.88 -1.27
CA ASN A 5 -4.68 -12.62 -2.07
C ASN A 5 -4.03 -11.78 -3.17
N ASP A 6 -4.33 -10.48 -3.25
CA ASP A 6 -3.65 -9.59 -4.19
C ASP A 6 -2.15 -9.49 -3.82
N PRO A 7 -1.21 -9.58 -4.78
CA PRO A 7 0.22 -9.50 -4.51
C PRO A 7 0.63 -8.25 -3.71
N LEU A 8 0.02 -7.10 -4.00
CA LEU A 8 0.29 -5.85 -3.29
C LEU A 8 -0.18 -5.95 -1.83
N VAL A 9 -1.34 -6.55 -1.59
CA VAL A 9 -1.89 -6.71 -0.24
C VAL A 9 -1.00 -7.67 0.57
N GLN A 10 -0.61 -8.80 -0.01
CA GLN A 10 0.31 -9.75 0.63
C GLN A 10 1.68 -9.13 0.92
N ALA A 11 2.27 -8.42 -0.04
CA ALA A 11 3.52 -7.70 0.16
C ALA A 11 3.39 -6.63 1.26
N THR A 12 2.23 -5.98 1.36
CA THR A 12 1.94 -5.01 2.41
C THR A 12 1.77 -5.69 3.77
N TYR A 13 1.22 -6.90 3.86
CA TYR A 13 1.04 -7.61 5.13
C TYR A 13 2.34 -8.19 5.70
N ALA A 14 3.36 -8.39 4.86
CA ALA A 14 4.68 -8.85 5.31
C ALA A 14 5.19 -8.01 6.50
N PRO A 15 5.73 -8.64 7.57
CA PRO A 15 6.22 -7.92 8.75
C PRO A 15 7.29 -6.87 8.43
N ASN A 16 8.12 -7.13 7.43
CA ASN A 16 9.20 -6.28 6.96
C ASN A 16 8.92 -5.61 5.61
N ALA A 17 7.64 -5.38 5.29
CA ALA A 17 7.25 -4.67 4.08
C ALA A 17 7.99 -3.31 3.98
N THR A 18 8.58 -3.06 2.82
CA THR A 18 9.25 -1.80 2.48
C THR A 18 8.56 -1.16 1.27
N LYS A 19 8.85 0.12 1.00
CA LYS A 19 8.40 0.77 -0.24
C LYS A 19 8.81 -0.03 -1.49
N SER A 20 10.04 -0.57 -1.50
CA SER A 20 10.54 -1.34 -2.63
C SER A 20 9.77 -2.63 -2.87
N THR A 21 9.47 -3.39 -1.80
CA THR A 21 8.70 -4.64 -1.95
C THR A 21 7.25 -4.36 -2.34
N VAL A 22 6.65 -3.28 -1.84
CA VAL A 22 5.31 -2.83 -2.21
C VAL A 22 5.27 -2.40 -3.68
N PHE A 23 6.24 -1.63 -4.15
CA PHE A 23 6.34 -1.22 -5.56
C PHE A 23 6.58 -2.41 -6.49
N ALA A 24 7.41 -3.37 -6.08
CA ALA A 24 7.65 -4.57 -6.85
C ALA A 24 6.37 -5.42 -7.03
N ALA A 25 5.50 -5.46 -6.01
CA ALA A 25 4.26 -6.24 -6.04
C ALA A 25 3.08 -5.49 -6.69
N GLY A 26 2.92 -4.19 -6.39
CA GLY A 26 1.80 -3.37 -6.86
C GLY A 26 2.06 -2.57 -8.12
N GLY A 27 3.31 -2.54 -8.59
CA GLY A 27 3.72 -1.69 -9.71
C GLY A 27 3.66 -0.20 -9.37
N LYS A 28 3.42 0.62 -10.40
CA LYS A 28 3.37 2.08 -10.27
C LYS A 28 2.17 2.49 -9.40
N PRO A 29 2.37 3.21 -8.28
CA PRO A 29 1.27 3.72 -7.49
C PRO A 29 0.50 4.83 -8.22
N GLU A 30 -0.74 5.05 -7.80
CA GLU A 30 -1.55 6.16 -8.31
C GLU A 30 -1.08 7.50 -7.75
N SER A 31 -0.65 7.51 -6.49
CA SER A 31 -0.03 8.68 -5.86
C SER A 31 0.90 8.29 -4.72
N GLU A 32 1.85 9.18 -4.46
CA GLU A 32 2.68 9.20 -3.27
C GLU A 32 2.52 10.56 -2.59
N ILE A 33 2.10 10.55 -1.32
CA ILE A 33 1.77 11.76 -0.57
C ILE A 33 2.64 11.79 0.68
N ASN A 34 3.32 12.91 0.93
CA ASN A 34 3.99 13.12 2.21
C ASN A 34 2.94 13.37 3.29
N ILE A 35 3.01 12.63 4.40
CA ILE A 35 2.11 12.78 5.55
C ILE A 35 2.93 13.37 6.71
N PRO A 36 2.80 14.67 7.00
CA PRO A 36 3.59 15.36 8.02
C PRO A 36 3.44 14.75 9.42
N GLU A 37 2.24 14.27 9.78
CA GLU A 37 1.91 13.76 11.12
C GLU A 37 2.74 12.52 11.49
N ILE A 38 3.09 11.70 10.50
CA ILE A 38 3.96 10.52 10.67
C ILE A 38 5.37 10.77 10.12
N ASN A 39 5.66 11.99 9.67
CA ASN A 39 6.87 12.38 8.93
C ASN A 39 7.20 11.32 7.87
N GLY A 40 6.22 10.95 7.06
CA GLY A 40 6.25 9.73 6.27
C GLY A 40 5.67 9.89 4.88
N THR A 41 5.44 8.78 4.20
CA THR A 41 4.81 8.76 2.88
C THR A 41 3.68 7.74 2.85
N CYS A 42 2.51 8.19 2.40
CA CYS A 42 1.41 7.33 2.04
C CYS A 42 1.45 7.05 0.53
N ILE A 43 1.24 5.79 0.16
CA ILE A 43 1.22 5.31 -1.22
C ILE A 43 -0.17 4.75 -1.47
N ASN A 44 -0.83 5.21 -2.52
CA ASN A 44 -2.18 4.80 -2.88
C ASN A 44 -2.20 3.94 -4.16
N TYR A 45 -3.07 2.95 -4.15
CA TYR A 45 -3.31 2.02 -5.24
C TYR A 45 -4.81 1.77 -5.42
N THR A 46 -5.20 1.47 -6.66
CA THR A 46 -6.48 0.82 -6.95
C THR A 46 -6.23 -0.63 -7.28
N LEU A 47 -6.67 -1.52 -6.39
CA LEU A 47 -6.70 -2.96 -6.61
C LEU A 47 -7.78 -3.29 -7.65
N ARG A 48 -7.51 -4.26 -8.53
CA ARG A 48 -8.42 -4.66 -9.60
C ARG A 48 -8.53 -6.18 -9.62
N LYS A 49 -9.77 -6.68 -9.56
CA LYS A 49 -10.06 -8.11 -9.67
C LYS A 49 -11.41 -8.31 -10.36
N ASP A 50 -11.35 -8.90 -11.54
CA ASP A 50 -12.49 -8.99 -12.47
C ASP A 50 -13.06 -7.59 -12.78
N ALA A 51 -14.37 -7.39 -12.59
CA ALA A 51 -15.05 -6.11 -12.78
C ALA A 51 -15.01 -5.20 -11.54
N GLU A 52 -14.38 -5.63 -10.44
CA GLU A 52 -14.37 -4.86 -9.19
C GLU A 52 -13.04 -4.15 -8.95
N THR A 53 -13.14 -2.98 -8.34
CA THR A 53 -12.01 -2.18 -7.89
C THR A 53 -12.12 -1.90 -6.40
N MET A 54 -10.97 -1.71 -5.76
CA MET A 54 -10.89 -1.32 -4.36
C MET A 54 -9.68 -0.42 -4.13
N SER A 55 -9.90 0.72 -3.51
CA SER A 55 -8.81 1.62 -3.11
C SER A 55 -8.05 1.01 -1.94
N PHE A 56 -6.73 1.04 -2.00
CA PHE A 56 -5.85 0.50 -0.97
C PHE A 56 -4.67 1.45 -0.75
N TYR A 57 -4.30 1.64 0.51
CA TYR A 57 -3.17 2.50 0.87
C TYR A 57 -2.18 1.77 1.76
N VAL A 58 -0.94 2.24 1.72
CA VAL A 58 0.12 1.85 2.66
C VAL A 58 0.97 3.07 3.00
N ALA A 59 1.19 3.29 4.29
CA ALA A 59 1.94 4.41 4.83
C ALA A 59 3.23 3.94 5.52
N PHE A 60 4.33 4.59 5.18
CA PHE A 60 5.66 4.35 5.73
C PHE A 60 6.13 5.57 6.52
N ASP A 61 6.82 5.38 7.65
CA ASP A 61 7.50 6.46 8.37
C ASP A 61 8.77 6.94 7.64
N LYS A 62 9.43 7.98 8.17
CA LYS A 62 10.70 8.51 7.61
C LYS A 62 11.82 7.48 7.45
N ASN A 63 11.79 6.40 8.24
CA ASN A 63 12.80 5.34 8.21
C ASN A 63 12.43 4.22 7.22
N GLY A 64 11.28 4.35 6.53
CA GLY A 64 10.77 3.35 5.60
C GLY A 64 10.05 2.19 6.28
N ASN A 65 9.69 2.29 7.57
CA ASN A 65 8.91 1.26 8.23
C ASN A 65 7.42 1.46 7.97
N LYS A 66 6.72 0.40 7.55
CA LYS A 66 5.27 0.39 7.41
C LYS A 66 4.60 0.70 8.75
N LYS A 67 3.67 1.66 8.78
CA LYS A 67 2.90 2.08 9.97
C LYS A 67 1.41 1.81 9.85
N HIS A 68 0.82 2.20 8.72
CA HIS A 68 -0.61 2.04 8.46
C HIS A 68 -0.82 1.47 7.07
N PHE A 69 -1.93 0.78 6.88
CA PHE A 69 -2.38 0.27 5.59
C PHE A 69 -3.84 -0.10 5.71
N GLY A 70 -4.52 -0.20 4.57
CA GLY A 70 -5.89 -0.67 4.55
C GLY A 70 -6.62 -0.34 3.27
N TYR A 71 -7.85 -0.82 3.22
CA TYR A 71 -8.80 -0.48 2.19
C TYR A 71 -9.44 0.88 2.49
N ILE A 72 -9.67 1.69 1.46
CA ILE A 72 -10.42 2.95 1.55
C ILE A 72 -11.83 2.66 1.03
N SER A 73 -12.83 2.79 1.91
CA SER A 73 -14.26 2.67 1.60
C SER A 73 -14.92 4.03 1.44
#